data_AF-A0A6B3N992-F1
#
_entry.id   AF-A0A6B3N992-F1
#
_cell.length_a   1.000
_cell.length_b   1.000
_cell.length_c   1.000
_cell.angle_alpha   90.00
_cell.angle_beta   90.00
_cell.angle_gamma   90.00
#
_symmetry.space_group_name_H-M   'P 1'
#
loop_
_entity.id
_entity.type
_entity.pdbx_description
1 polymer ?
#
loop_
_entity_poly.entity_id
_entity_poly.type
_entity_poly.pdbx_seq_one_letter_code
_entity_poly.pdbx_strand_id
1 'polypeptide(L)'
;VISAITSNQSNAGNILLQIDELLLLRNGGIISTEAGTPGAGGNGGNIIIDAGLIVAVPEENSDIIADAFEGSGGNINITTEGIFGILPQEQQTDFSAITASSESGIDGEVQVNQPDVDPSKGLTELTFELVDASKLVNRSCSPGGVARRSSFTVTGRGGLPPNPGDTLSSDAVVTAWVSLDSEQQNHYSSTTQFNYTSSNPRQIVEAQGWIKTSDGKVILTADASTVTPGILWLRTPACNNLPD
;
A
#
# COMPACT_ATOMS: atom_id res chain seq x y z
N VAL A 1 28.24 -10.69 -15.88
CA VAL A 1 27.97 -10.38 -17.30
C VAL A 1 27.95 -11.68 -18.07
N ILE A 2 26.86 -11.96 -18.76
CA ILE A 2 26.72 -13.06 -19.73
C ILE A 2 26.44 -12.40 -21.07
N SER A 3 27.23 -12.69 -22.10
CA SER A 3 27.05 -12.00 -23.38
C SER A 3 27.36 -12.87 -24.58
N ALA A 4 26.62 -12.61 -25.66
CA ALA A 4 26.87 -13.13 -26.99
C ALA A 4 26.68 -12.02 -28.04
N ILE A 5 27.27 -10.86 -27.78
CA ILE A 5 27.12 -9.63 -28.58
C ILE A 5 27.96 -9.65 -29.87
N THR A 6 27.62 -8.77 -30.82
CA THR A 6 28.45 -8.47 -31.99
C THR A 6 28.36 -7.01 -32.37
N SER A 7 29.46 -6.43 -32.85
CA SER A 7 29.51 -5.03 -33.33
C SER A 7 29.69 -4.92 -34.85
N ASN A 8 29.80 -6.04 -35.56
CA ASN A 8 29.93 -6.11 -37.01
C ASN A 8 28.57 -6.35 -37.68
N GLN A 9 28.55 -6.35 -39.02
CA GLN A 9 27.42 -6.71 -39.90
C GLN A 9 26.98 -8.18 -39.81
N SER A 10 26.84 -8.71 -38.60
CA SER A 10 26.38 -10.05 -38.30
C SER A 10 25.35 -9.99 -37.17
N ASN A 11 24.57 -11.05 -37.03
CA ASN A 11 23.62 -11.16 -35.92
C ASN A 11 24.34 -11.57 -34.64
N ALA A 12 23.82 -11.12 -33.50
CA ALA A 12 24.28 -11.59 -32.20
C ALA A 12 23.93 -13.07 -31.99
N GLY A 13 24.63 -13.69 -31.04
CA GLY A 13 24.43 -15.09 -30.67
C GLY A 13 23.21 -15.31 -29.79
N ASN A 14 23.02 -16.54 -29.34
CA ASN A 14 21.91 -16.91 -28.46
C ASN A 14 22.42 -17.22 -27.05
N ILE A 15 21.62 -16.88 -26.06
CA ILE A 15 21.85 -17.23 -24.65
C ILE A 15 20.71 -18.14 -24.20
N LEU A 16 21.07 -19.27 -23.59
CA LEU A 16 20.14 -20.18 -22.91
C LEU A 16 20.56 -20.29 -21.44
N LEU A 17 19.67 -19.89 -20.53
CA LEU A 17 19.83 -20.05 -19.09
C LEU A 17 18.76 -20.99 -18.56
N GLN A 18 19.19 -22.07 -17.92
CA GLN A 18 18.32 -23.00 -17.19
C GLN A 18 18.76 -23.00 -15.74
N ILE A 19 17.92 -22.44 -14.86
CA ILE A 19 18.27 -22.12 -13.48
C ILE A 19 17.17 -22.67 -12.57
N ASP A 20 17.47 -23.66 -11.75
CA ASP A 20 16.43 -24.35 -10.97
C ASP A 20 15.71 -23.43 -9.97
N GLU A 21 16.44 -22.55 -9.29
CA GLU A 21 15.90 -21.77 -8.16
C GLU A 21 15.82 -20.26 -8.41
N LEU A 22 16.96 -19.58 -8.53
CA LEU A 22 16.99 -18.11 -8.51
C LEU A 22 18.02 -17.55 -9.49
N LEU A 23 17.56 -16.71 -10.42
CA LEU A 23 18.39 -15.76 -11.15
C LEU A 23 18.36 -14.41 -10.43
N LEU A 24 19.45 -14.08 -9.75
CA LEU A 24 19.63 -12.78 -9.07
C LEU A 24 20.49 -11.84 -9.92
N LEU A 25 19.91 -10.72 -10.33
CA LEU A 25 20.54 -9.65 -11.09
C LEU A 25 20.84 -8.47 -10.16
N ARG A 26 22.13 -8.17 -9.95
CA ARG A 26 22.59 -7.13 -9.02
C ARG A 26 23.85 -6.43 -9.49
N ASN A 27 24.03 -5.21 -8.98
CA ASN A 27 25.21 -4.36 -9.16
C ASN A 27 25.59 -4.17 -10.65
N GLY A 28 24.64 -3.81 -11.51
CA GLY A 28 24.89 -3.67 -12.94
C GLY A 28 24.99 -5.02 -13.68
N GLY A 29 24.23 -6.02 -13.25
CA GLY A 29 24.29 -7.36 -13.81
C GLY A 29 23.67 -7.40 -15.20
N ILE A 30 24.45 -7.70 -16.24
CA ILE A 30 23.99 -7.69 -17.64
C ILE A 30 23.96 -9.10 -18.24
N ILE A 31 22.85 -9.42 -18.92
CA ILE A 31 22.70 -10.53 -19.87
C ILE A 31 22.42 -9.91 -21.24
N SER A 32 23.32 -10.04 -22.23
CA SER A 32 23.17 -9.30 -23.49
C SER A 32 23.48 -10.11 -24.76
N THR A 33 22.57 -10.00 -25.73
CA THR A 33 22.73 -10.40 -27.13
C THR A 33 22.54 -9.21 -28.07
N GLU A 34 23.02 -8.03 -27.64
CA GLU A 34 22.99 -6.81 -28.43
C GLU A 34 23.81 -6.92 -29.74
N ALA A 35 23.33 -6.29 -30.81
CA ALA A 35 23.96 -6.34 -32.13
C ALA A 35 24.10 -4.98 -32.83
N GLY A 36 25.25 -4.82 -33.48
CA GLY A 36 25.51 -3.74 -34.43
C GLY A 36 26.00 -2.45 -33.78
N THR A 37 26.37 -1.50 -34.63
CA THR A 37 26.80 -0.13 -34.30
C THR A 37 26.38 0.80 -35.45
N PRO A 38 26.48 2.15 -35.30
CA PRO A 38 26.24 3.05 -36.41
C PRO A 38 27.09 2.73 -37.64
N GLY A 39 26.45 2.43 -38.78
CA GLY A 39 27.11 2.05 -40.03
C GLY A 39 27.54 0.58 -40.12
N ALA A 40 27.22 -0.22 -39.10
CA ALA A 40 27.39 -1.68 -39.12
C ALA A 40 26.21 -2.34 -38.43
N GLY A 41 25.18 -2.67 -39.21
CA GLY A 41 23.98 -3.35 -38.70
C GLY A 41 24.20 -4.78 -38.20
N GLY A 42 23.10 -5.52 -38.06
CA GLY A 42 23.09 -6.82 -37.40
C GLY A 42 21.85 -6.94 -36.50
N ASN A 43 21.25 -8.13 -36.45
CA ASN A 43 20.07 -8.34 -35.63
C ASN A 43 20.44 -8.78 -34.22
N GLY A 44 19.67 -8.30 -33.23
CA GLY A 44 19.72 -8.76 -31.86
C GLY A 44 19.51 -10.28 -31.79
N GLY A 45 20.17 -10.92 -30.83
CA GLY A 45 20.14 -12.37 -30.66
C GLY A 45 18.94 -12.85 -29.84
N ASN A 46 18.86 -14.16 -29.58
CA ASN A 46 17.79 -14.72 -28.78
C ASN A 46 18.25 -15.02 -27.36
N ILE A 47 17.44 -14.63 -26.37
CA ILE A 47 17.66 -14.94 -24.96
C ILE A 47 16.50 -15.83 -24.48
N ILE A 48 16.82 -17.04 -24.04
CA ILE A 48 15.87 -17.96 -23.42
C ILE A 48 16.27 -18.14 -21.95
N ILE A 49 15.36 -17.81 -21.04
CA ILE A 49 15.57 -17.98 -19.60
C ILE A 49 14.45 -18.85 -19.05
N ASP A 50 14.83 -19.97 -18.47
CA ASP A 50 13.97 -20.82 -17.67
C ASP A 50 14.52 -20.78 -16.24
N ALA A 51 13.80 -20.12 -15.33
CA ALA A 51 14.24 -19.92 -13.95
C ALA A 51 13.09 -20.07 -12.97
N GLY A 52 13.33 -20.61 -11.77
CA GLY A 52 12.29 -20.62 -10.72
C GLY A 52 11.81 -19.20 -10.37
N LEU A 53 12.75 -18.34 -9.96
CA LEU A 53 12.53 -16.92 -9.68
C LEU A 53 13.57 -16.05 -10.39
N ILE A 54 13.16 -14.87 -10.84
CA ILE A 54 14.04 -13.83 -11.37
C ILE A 54 13.88 -12.58 -10.50
N VAL A 55 14.97 -12.10 -9.94
CA VAL A 55 14.96 -10.93 -9.07
C VAL A 55 16.06 -9.98 -9.52
N ALA A 56 15.69 -8.72 -9.77
CA ALA A 56 16.63 -7.62 -9.92
C ALA A 56 16.37 -6.53 -8.89
N VAL A 57 17.39 -5.74 -8.57
CA VAL A 57 17.19 -4.51 -7.79
C VAL A 57 16.96 -3.37 -8.80
N PRO A 58 15.80 -2.67 -8.79
CA PRO A 58 15.48 -1.68 -9.82
C PRO A 58 16.56 -0.61 -10.00
N GLU A 59 17.13 -0.11 -8.89
CA GLU A 59 18.12 0.97 -8.89
C GLU A 59 19.56 0.52 -9.17
N GLU A 60 19.79 -0.79 -9.41
CA GLU A 60 21.11 -1.33 -9.70
C GLU A 60 21.35 -1.59 -11.19
N ASN A 61 20.53 -1.01 -12.09
CA ASN A 61 20.71 -1.05 -13.56
C ASN A 61 21.15 -2.43 -14.09
N SER A 62 20.40 -3.47 -13.73
CA SER A 62 20.71 -4.84 -14.11
C SER A 62 19.76 -5.31 -15.19
N ASP A 63 20.30 -5.61 -16.36
CA ASP A 63 19.55 -5.62 -17.60
C ASP A 63 19.62 -6.94 -18.36
N ILE A 64 18.56 -7.23 -19.10
CA ILE A 64 18.48 -8.32 -20.07
C ILE A 64 18.23 -7.70 -21.45
N ILE A 65 19.24 -7.71 -22.30
CA ILE A 65 19.31 -6.86 -23.49
C ILE A 65 19.42 -7.72 -24.74
N ALA A 66 18.52 -7.54 -25.68
CA ALA A 66 18.59 -8.11 -27.03
C ALA A 66 18.46 -7.02 -28.11
N ASP A 67 18.92 -5.81 -27.80
CA ASP A 67 18.77 -4.65 -28.67
C ASP A 67 19.60 -4.74 -29.96
N ALA A 68 19.27 -3.90 -30.93
CA ALA A 68 20.04 -3.75 -32.16
C ALA A 68 20.19 -2.28 -32.58
N PHE A 69 21.26 -1.95 -33.29
CA PHE A 69 21.40 -0.58 -33.83
C PHE A 69 20.62 -0.40 -35.15
N GLU A 70 21.02 -1.11 -36.21
CA GLU A 70 20.42 -0.97 -37.55
C GLU A 70 19.57 -2.19 -37.96
N GLY A 71 19.84 -3.37 -37.41
CA GLY A 71 19.05 -4.58 -37.67
C GLY A 71 17.82 -4.67 -36.79
N SER A 72 17.10 -5.78 -36.82
CA SER A 72 15.97 -5.99 -35.92
C SER A 72 16.45 -6.29 -34.50
N GLY A 73 15.71 -5.83 -33.49
CA GLY A 73 15.85 -6.29 -32.12
C GLY A 73 15.63 -7.81 -32.02
N GLY A 74 16.16 -8.41 -30.97
CA GLY A 74 16.17 -9.86 -30.75
C GLY A 74 14.90 -10.39 -30.11
N ASN A 75 14.90 -11.68 -29.75
CA ASN A 75 13.75 -12.29 -29.06
C ASN A 75 14.14 -12.74 -27.65
N ILE A 76 13.41 -12.27 -26.66
CA ILE A 76 13.60 -12.62 -25.25
C ILE A 76 12.39 -13.43 -24.81
N ASN A 77 12.61 -14.70 -24.45
CA ASN A 77 11.58 -15.58 -23.92
C ASN A 77 11.97 -16.01 -22.50
N ILE A 78 11.15 -15.60 -21.54
CA ILE A 78 11.35 -15.86 -20.12
C ILE A 78 10.23 -16.75 -19.62
N THR A 79 10.56 -17.89 -19.03
CA THR A 79 9.65 -18.73 -18.26
C THR A 79 10.09 -18.69 -16.81
N THR A 80 9.20 -18.28 -15.91
CA THR A 80 9.52 -18.19 -14.48
C THR A 80 8.28 -18.24 -13.60
N GLU A 81 8.39 -18.82 -12.40
CA GLU A 81 7.31 -18.76 -11.41
C GLU A 81 7.10 -17.32 -10.90
N GLY A 82 8.14 -16.49 -10.93
CA GLY A 82 8.10 -15.11 -10.47
C GLY A 82 9.20 -14.23 -11.06
N ILE A 83 8.86 -12.99 -11.43
CA ILE A 83 9.82 -11.96 -11.84
C ILE A 83 9.58 -10.67 -11.05
N PHE A 84 10.63 -10.13 -10.45
CA PHE A 84 10.53 -8.98 -9.55
C PHE A 84 11.66 -7.97 -9.77
N GLY A 85 11.31 -6.68 -9.73
CA GLY A 85 12.27 -5.57 -9.76
C GLY A 85 12.93 -5.31 -11.11
N ILE A 86 12.44 -5.98 -12.17
CA ILE A 86 12.82 -5.78 -13.57
C ILE A 86 11.58 -5.97 -14.43
N LEU A 87 11.43 -5.16 -15.48
CA LEU A 87 10.26 -5.17 -16.36
C LEU A 87 10.70 -4.94 -17.82
N PRO A 88 9.94 -5.44 -18.81
CA PRO A 88 10.12 -5.05 -20.20
C PRO A 88 9.96 -3.55 -20.41
N GLN A 89 10.87 -2.95 -21.18
CA GLN A 89 10.84 -1.54 -21.57
C GLN A 89 11.19 -1.41 -23.07
N GLU A 90 10.68 -0.35 -23.69
CA GLU A 90 10.95 -0.02 -25.09
C GLU A 90 12.39 0.47 -25.31
N GLN A 91 13.03 1.00 -24.26
CA GLN A 91 14.37 1.57 -24.31
C GLN A 91 15.10 1.31 -22.99
N GLN A 92 16.43 1.26 -23.05
CA GLN A 92 17.26 1.16 -21.86
C GLN A 92 17.12 2.43 -21.00
N THR A 93 17.11 2.24 -19.69
CA THR A 93 17.07 3.31 -18.70
C THR A 93 18.16 3.08 -17.65
N ASP A 94 18.29 3.97 -16.67
CA ASP A 94 19.20 3.76 -15.53
C ASP A 94 18.64 2.74 -14.50
N PHE A 95 17.50 2.13 -14.80
CA PHE A 95 16.86 1.11 -13.98
C PHE A 95 16.92 -0.25 -14.66
N SER A 96 16.96 -1.31 -13.83
CA SER A 96 16.92 -2.70 -14.30
C SER A 96 15.76 -2.93 -15.27
N ALA A 97 16.09 -3.27 -16.51
CA ALA A 97 15.13 -3.41 -17.60
C ALA A 97 15.38 -4.64 -18.49
N ILE A 98 14.32 -5.10 -19.15
CA ILE A 98 14.41 -6.08 -20.25
C ILE A 98 14.12 -5.33 -21.55
N THR A 99 15.06 -5.30 -22.48
CA THR A 99 14.92 -4.56 -23.74
C THR A 99 15.28 -5.45 -24.93
N ALA A 100 14.53 -5.30 -26.02
CA ALA A 100 14.80 -5.96 -27.29
C ALA A 100 14.50 -5.02 -28.45
N SER A 101 14.81 -3.73 -28.33
CA SER A 101 14.45 -2.70 -29.30
C SER A 101 15.50 -2.49 -30.39
N SER A 102 15.17 -1.68 -31.38
CA SER A 102 16.12 -1.27 -32.42
C SER A 102 16.10 0.22 -32.70
N GLU A 103 17.28 0.84 -32.81
CA GLU A 103 17.40 2.29 -33.07
C GLU A 103 16.96 2.68 -34.48
N SER A 104 17.27 1.88 -35.49
CA SER A 104 16.96 2.16 -36.91
C SER A 104 16.23 1.02 -37.63
N GLY A 105 16.06 -0.12 -36.95
CA GLY A 105 15.39 -1.30 -37.47
C GLY A 105 13.98 -1.47 -36.91
N ILE A 106 13.62 -2.73 -36.68
CA ILE A 106 12.31 -3.12 -36.11
C ILE A 106 12.56 -3.66 -34.71
N ASP A 107 11.74 -3.27 -33.75
CA ASP A 107 11.81 -3.83 -32.40
C ASP A 107 11.55 -5.34 -32.41
N GLY A 108 12.27 -6.01 -31.52
CA GLY A 108 12.13 -7.43 -31.24
C GLY A 108 10.96 -7.72 -30.29
N GLU A 109 10.94 -8.94 -29.76
CA GLU A 109 9.84 -9.42 -28.92
C GLU A 109 10.34 -9.82 -27.53
N VAL A 110 9.63 -9.36 -26.50
CA VAL A 110 9.84 -9.78 -25.11
C VAL A 110 8.59 -10.50 -24.62
N GLN A 111 8.71 -11.81 -24.40
CA GLN A 111 7.64 -12.66 -23.87
C GLN A 111 8.02 -13.16 -22.48
N VAL A 112 7.15 -12.89 -21.50
CA VAL A 112 7.30 -13.39 -20.13
C VAL A 112 6.13 -14.32 -19.82
N ASN A 113 6.43 -15.58 -19.57
CA ASN A 113 5.50 -16.65 -19.26
C ASN A 113 5.60 -16.98 -17.78
N GLN A 114 4.57 -16.61 -17.02
CA GLN A 114 4.45 -16.99 -15.62
C GLN A 114 3.33 -18.02 -15.47
N PRO A 115 3.62 -19.27 -15.04
CA PRO A 115 2.58 -20.23 -14.75
C PRO A 115 1.72 -19.73 -13.59
N ASP A 116 0.41 -19.93 -13.70
CA ASP A 116 -0.56 -19.47 -12.71
C ASP A 116 -0.32 -20.18 -11.37
N VAL A 117 0.07 -19.42 -10.35
CA VAL A 117 0.31 -19.93 -8.99
C VAL A 117 -0.97 -19.77 -8.18
N ASP A 118 -1.61 -20.88 -7.81
CA ASP A 118 -2.81 -20.89 -6.96
C ASP A 118 -2.42 -20.71 -5.46
N PRO A 119 -2.62 -19.52 -4.87
CA PRO A 119 -2.22 -19.26 -3.48
C PRO A 119 -3.07 -20.01 -2.45
N SER A 120 -4.21 -20.60 -2.85
CA SER A 120 -5.07 -21.36 -1.95
C SER A 120 -4.43 -22.68 -1.49
N LYS A 121 -3.44 -23.18 -2.22
CA LYS A 121 -2.68 -24.40 -1.89
C LYS A 121 -1.81 -24.25 -0.65
N GLY A 122 -1.49 -23.01 -0.23
CA GLY A 122 -0.72 -22.72 0.97
C GLY A 122 -1.56 -22.57 2.24
N LEU A 123 -2.90 -22.50 2.13
CA LEU A 123 -3.77 -22.41 3.29
C LEU A 123 -3.97 -23.81 3.87
N THR A 124 -3.25 -24.10 4.97
CA THR A 124 -3.60 -25.23 5.83
C THR A 124 -4.95 -24.92 6.49
N GLU A 125 -5.94 -25.80 6.33
CA GLU A 125 -7.19 -25.68 7.06
C GLU A 125 -6.91 -25.76 8.57
N LEU A 126 -7.35 -24.73 9.29
CA LEU A 126 -7.28 -24.71 10.74
C LEU A 126 -8.29 -25.74 11.26
N THR A 127 -7.80 -26.92 11.65
CA THR A 127 -8.63 -27.92 12.34
C THR A 127 -9.07 -27.32 13.67
N PHE A 128 -10.35 -26.96 13.78
CA PHE A 128 -10.95 -26.62 15.07
C PHE A 128 -11.81 -27.79 15.53
N GLU A 129 -11.42 -28.44 16.62
CA GLU A 129 -12.37 -29.25 17.38
C GLU A 129 -13.30 -28.29 18.11
N LEU A 130 -14.55 -28.21 17.65
CA LEU A 130 -15.58 -27.43 18.31
C LEU A 130 -15.91 -28.10 19.66
N VAL A 131 -15.38 -27.54 20.75
CA VAL A 131 -15.72 -28.02 22.09
C VAL A 131 -17.19 -27.72 22.37
N ASP A 132 -17.99 -28.78 22.44
CA ASP A 132 -19.41 -28.70 22.77
C ASP A 132 -19.59 -28.32 24.25
N ALA A 133 -19.74 -27.02 24.51
CA ALA A 133 -19.94 -26.47 25.85
C ALA A 133 -21.18 -27.04 26.55
N SER A 134 -22.16 -27.59 25.81
CA SER A 134 -23.34 -28.23 26.41
C SER A 134 -23.00 -29.52 27.18
N LYS A 135 -21.89 -30.18 26.82
CA LYS A 135 -21.36 -31.37 27.51
C LYS A 135 -20.48 -31.03 28.71
N LEU A 136 -20.07 -29.76 28.85
CA LEU A 136 -19.27 -29.27 29.98
C LEU A 136 -20.13 -28.76 31.15
N VAL A 137 -21.45 -28.66 30.97
CA VAL A 137 -22.37 -28.25 32.04
C VAL A 137 -22.66 -29.44 32.97
N ASN A 138 -22.02 -29.45 34.13
CA ASN A 138 -22.30 -30.42 35.19
C ASN A 138 -23.71 -30.20 35.78
N ARG A 139 -24.63 -31.14 35.55
CA ARG A 139 -26.02 -31.13 36.07
C ARG A 139 -26.11 -31.55 37.54
N SER A 140 -25.20 -31.09 38.41
CA SER A 140 -25.14 -31.51 39.82
C SER A 140 -26.22 -30.87 40.72
N CYS A 141 -27.08 -29.98 40.22
CA CYS A 141 -28.20 -29.45 40.98
C CYS A 141 -29.52 -30.08 40.51
N SER A 142 -29.83 -31.27 41.03
CA SER A 142 -31.20 -31.82 40.98
C SER A 142 -32.02 -31.23 42.14
N PRO A 143 -33.06 -30.41 41.89
CA PRO A 143 -33.95 -29.90 42.93
C PRO A 143 -34.97 -31.00 43.28
N GLY A 144 -34.49 -32.07 43.92
CA GLY A 144 -35.31 -33.20 44.40
C GLY A 144 -35.20 -33.46 45.90
N GLY A 145 -34.28 -32.79 46.60
CA GLY A 145 -34.03 -33.02 48.03
C GLY A 145 -34.35 -31.78 48.87
N VAL A 146 -35.40 -31.88 49.69
CA VAL A 146 -35.72 -31.10 50.92
C VAL A 146 -35.68 -29.56 50.94
N ALA A 147 -35.22 -28.86 49.89
CA ALA A 147 -35.14 -27.40 49.85
C ALA A 147 -36.47 -26.68 49.50
N ARG A 148 -37.62 -27.35 49.61
CA ARG A 148 -38.95 -26.81 49.31
C ARG A 148 -39.85 -26.64 50.55
N ARG A 149 -39.32 -26.06 51.63
CA ARG A 149 -40.16 -25.72 52.81
C ARG A 149 -39.98 -24.32 53.40
N SER A 150 -39.23 -23.43 52.75
CA SER A 150 -39.17 -22.04 53.19
C SER A 150 -40.03 -21.17 52.28
N SER A 151 -41.20 -20.76 52.77
CA SER A 151 -41.95 -19.63 52.20
C SER A 151 -41.74 -18.41 53.09
N PHE A 152 -41.23 -17.34 52.50
CA PHE A 152 -41.18 -16.02 53.12
C PHE A 152 -42.22 -15.15 52.43
N THR A 153 -43.28 -14.77 53.15
CA THR A 153 -44.35 -13.92 52.62
C THR A 153 -44.15 -12.51 53.15
N VAL A 154 -43.77 -11.60 52.25
CA VAL A 154 -43.85 -10.16 52.48
C VAL A 154 -45.14 -9.68 51.84
N THR A 155 -46.18 -9.41 52.63
CA THR A 155 -47.35 -8.67 52.15
C THR A 155 -47.00 -7.19 52.09
N GLY A 156 -46.23 -6.80 51.07
CA GLY A 156 -46.04 -5.41 50.68
C GLY A 156 -47.16 -4.98 49.74
N ARG A 157 -47.74 -3.80 49.95
CA ARG A 157 -48.72 -3.21 49.02
C ARG A 157 -47.97 -2.70 47.78
N GLY A 158 -47.90 -3.52 46.74
CA GLY A 158 -47.33 -3.12 45.45
C GLY A 158 -47.46 -4.26 44.45
N GLY A 159 -48.38 -4.12 43.50
CA GLY A 159 -48.61 -5.12 42.45
C GLY A 159 -47.40 -5.29 41.54
N LEU A 160 -47.39 -6.38 40.78
CA LEU A 160 -46.42 -6.62 39.72
C LEU A 160 -46.42 -5.44 38.73
N PRO A 161 -45.25 -5.02 38.21
CA PRO A 161 -45.20 -3.99 37.19
C PRO A 161 -46.02 -4.41 35.96
N PRO A 162 -46.72 -3.47 35.31
CA PRO A 162 -47.51 -3.78 34.13
C PRO A 162 -46.63 -4.38 33.03
N ASN A 163 -47.21 -5.28 32.26
CA ASN A 163 -46.48 -5.98 31.21
C ASN A 163 -46.18 -4.99 30.07
N PRO A 164 -45.02 -5.06 29.37
CA PRO A 164 -44.65 -4.07 28.34
C PRO A 164 -45.60 -4.00 27.13
N GLY A 165 -46.52 -4.97 27.00
CA GLY A 165 -47.57 -4.99 25.96
C GLY A 165 -48.93 -4.44 26.42
N ASP A 166 -49.10 -4.05 27.69
CA ASP A 166 -50.35 -3.51 28.18
C ASP A 166 -50.52 -2.02 27.79
N THR A 167 -51.75 -1.62 27.50
CA THR A 167 -52.06 -0.22 27.15
C THR A 167 -51.81 0.71 28.34
N LEU A 168 -51.07 1.79 28.13
CA LEU A 168 -50.73 2.78 29.16
C LEU A 168 -51.99 3.35 29.84
N SER A 169 -52.18 3.02 31.13
CA SER A 169 -53.12 3.71 32.03
C SER A 169 -52.40 4.89 32.70
N SER A 170 -53.10 6.02 32.87
CA SER A 170 -52.51 7.26 33.40
C SER A 170 -52.29 7.28 34.91
N ASP A 171 -52.53 6.19 35.63
CA ASP A 171 -52.23 6.10 37.06
C ASP A 171 -50.78 5.65 37.28
N ALA A 172 -49.88 6.63 37.31
CA ALA A 172 -48.52 6.42 37.78
C ALA A 172 -48.53 6.26 39.31
N VAL A 173 -48.11 5.09 39.81
CA VAL A 173 -47.79 4.91 41.22
C VAL A 173 -46.60 5.80 41.55
N VAL A 174 -46.84 6.89 42.27
CA VAL A 174 -45.81 7.82 42.73
C VAL A 174 -44.97 7.13 43.80
N THR A 175 -43.75 6.72 43.45
CA THR A 175 -42.72 6.38 44.43
C THR A 175 -42.09 7.68 44.91
N ALA A 176 -42.00 7.89 46.24
CA ALA A 176 -41.35 9.07 46.79
C ALA A 176 -39.84 9.04 46.48
N TRP A 177 -39.39 9.96 45.64
CA TRP A 177 -37.98 10.20 45.35
C TRP A 177 -37.32 10.92 46.52
N VAL A 178 -36.10 10.51 46.86
CA VAL A 178 -35.24 11.22 47.82
C VAL A 178 -34.79 12.54 47.17
N SER A 179 -35.10 13.65 47.84
CA SER A 179 -34.69 14.99 47.48
C SER A 179 -33.21 15.20 47.79
N LEU A 180 -32.42 15.59 46.80
CA LEU A 180 -31.17 16.34 47.02
C LEU A 180 -31.53 17.82 46.84
N ASP A 181 -31.11 18.65 47.80
CA ASP A 181 -31.46 20.07 47.86
C ASP A 181 -31.15 20.78 46.54
N SER A 182 -32.21 21.28 45.90
CA SER A 182 -32.13 22.07 44.67
C SER A 182 -32.13 23.56 45.03
N GLU A 183 -31.01 24.24 44.78
CA GLU A 183 -31.04 25.68 44.56
C GLU A 183 -31.74 25.98 43.22
N GLN A 184 -32.60 26.99 43.30
CA GLN A 184 -33.48 27.48 42.25
C GLN A 184 -32.70 27.96 41.02
N GLN A 185 -33.26 27.79 39.82
CA GLN A 185 -33.73 28.94 39.03
C GLN A 185 -34.47 28.53 37.73
N ASN A 186 -35.76 28.85 37.76
CA ASN A 186 -36.68 29.29 36.72
C ASN A 186 -36.37 29.06 35.22
N HIS A 187 -37.32 28.35 34.63
CA HIS A 187 -37.74 28.35 33.23
C HIS A 187 -37.86 29.74 32.60
N TYR A 188 -37.40 29.85 31.35
CA TYR A 188 -38.11 30.57 30.29
C TYR A 188 -38.00 29.81 28.97
N SER A 189 -39.15 29.46 28.40
CA SER A 189 -39.30 28.94 27.05
C SER A 189 -38.84 29.98 26.03
N SER A 190 -37.98 29.58 25.09
CA SER A 190 -37.75 30.34 23.86
C SER A 190 -37.51 29.38 22.71
N THR A 191 -38.48 29.34 21.80
CA THR A 191 -38.34 28.82 20.45
C THR A 191 -37.34 29.67 19.69
N THR A 192 -36.10 29.19 19.54
CA THR A 192 -35.11 29.79 18.66
C THR A 192 -35.32 29.31 17.23
N GLN A 193 -35.85 30.20 16.39
CA GLN A 193 -35.74 30.10 14.94
C GLN A 193 -34.26 30.22 14.55
N PHE A 194 -33.72 29.21 13.85
CA PHE A 194 -32.39 29.29 13.26
C PHE A 194 -32.43 30.18 12.02
N ASN A 195 -32.09 31.47 12.20
CA ASN A 195 -31.70 32.33 11.08
C ASN A 195 -30.28 31.95 10.65
N TYR A 196 -30.15 31.27 9.52
CA TYR A 196 -28.87 31.15 8.83
C TYR A 196 -28.51 32.52 8.24
N THR A 197 -27.70 33.29 8.95
CA THR A 197 -26.94 34.37 8.33
C THR A 197 -25.89 33.72 7.44
N SER A 198 -26.03 33.92 6.13
CA SER A 198 -25.01 33.59 5.14
C SER A 198 -23.76 34.42 5.43
N SER A 199 -22.87 33.90 6.28
CA SER A 199 -21.49 34.38 6.35
C SER A 199 -20.71 33.57 5.31
N ASN A 200 -20.29 34.27 4.27
CA ASN A 200 -19.45 33.81 3.16
C ASN A 200 -18.57 32.60 3.54
N PRO A 201 -18.70 31.43 2.88
CA PRO A 201 -17.91 30.27 3.24
C PRO A 201 -16.43 30.62 3.06
N ARG A 202 -15.64 30.49 4.13
CA ARG A 202 -14.19 30.65 4.06
C ARG A 202 -13.68 29.69 2.99
N GLN A 203 -13.09 30.25 1.94
CA GLN A 203 -12.46 29.49 0.87
C GLN A 203 -11.42 28.54 1.47
N ILE A 204 -11.56 27.25 1.17
CA ILE A 204 -10.55 26.26 1.53
C ILE A 204 -9.36 26.52 0.60
N VAL A 205 -8.20 26.81 1.18
CA VAL A 205 -6.94 27.08 0.47
C VAL A 205 -5.91 26.02 0.86
N GLU A 206 -5.13 25.57 -0.13
CA GLU A 206 -4.08 24.57 0.07
C GLU A 206 -2.91 25.14 0.88
N ALA A 207 -2.25 24.27 1.65
CA ALA A 207 -1.06 24.65 2.40
C ALA A 207 0.12 24.94 1.45
N GLN A 208 0.67 26.15 1.52
CA GLN A 208 1.84 26.58 0.73
C GLN A 208 3.15 26.51 1.51
N GLY A 209 3.10 26.07 2.78
CA GLY A 209 4.29 25.89 3.61
C GLY A 209 3.99 25.21 4.93
N TRP A 210 5.06 24.93 5.68
CA TRP A 210 4.99 24.39 7.03
C TRP A 210 5.98 25.11 7.95
N ILE A 211 5.54 25.41 9.16
CA ILE A 211 6.39 26.02 10.20
C ILE A 211 6.54 25.05 11.36
N LYS A 212 7.71 25.07 12.02
CA LYS A 212 7.95 24.32 13.25
C LYS A 212 7.89 25.29 14.43
N THR A 213 7.04 25.01 15.40
CA THR A 213 6.92 25.80 16.63
C THR A 213 8.08 25.50 17.60
N SER A 214 8.26 26.33 18.63
CA SER A 214 9.35 26.20 19.61
C SER A 214 9.30 24.91 20.44
N ASP A 215 8.12 24.32 20.59
CA ASP A 215 7.88 22.99 21.19
C ASP A 215 8.03 21.84 20.19
N GLY A 216 8.38 22.13 18.94
CA GLY A 216 8.73 21.14 17.93
C GLY A 216 7.56 20.61 17.08
N LYS A 217 6.34 21.15 17.25
CA LYS A 217 5.16 20.78 16.46
C LYS A 217 5.21 21.42 15.07
N VAL A 218 4.73 20.71 14.06
CA VAL A 218 4.63 21.20 12.68
C VAL A 218 3.21 21.73 12.42
N ILE A 219 3.11 22.93 11.86
CA ILE A 219 1.85 23.58 11.47
C ILE A 219 1.90 23.89 9.97
N LEU A 220 0.90 23.44 9.22
CA LEU A 220 0.72 23.77 7.81
C LEU A 220 0.09 25.17 7.67
N THR A 221 0.63 26.00 6.78
CA THR A 221 0.19 27.39 6.57
C THR A 221 -0.10 27.66 5.10
N ALA A 222 -1.05 28.56 4.83
CA ALA A 222 -1.41 28.98 3.47
C ALA A 222 -0.42 30.01 2.89
N ASP A 223 0.41 30.63 3.72
CA ASP A 223 1.46 31.57 3.30
C ASP A 223 2.81 30.85 3.22
N ALA A 224 3.47 30.92 2.05
CA ALA A 224 4.81 30.38 1.87
C ALA A 224 5.81 31.11 2.79
N SER A 225 6.70 30.37 3.43
CA SER A 225 7.74 30.94 4.29
C SER A 225 8.68 31.81 3.45
N THR A 226 8.80 33.10 3.78
CA THR A 226 9.75 34.01 3.12
C THR A 226 11.18 33.60 3.50
N VAL A 227 11.82 32.80 2.64
CA VAL A 227 13.23 32.43 2.83
C VAL A 227 14.07 33.67 2.54
N THR A 228 14.75 34.19 3.57
CA THR A 228 15.82 35.17 3.35
C THR A 228 17.00 34.42 2.73
N PRO A 229 17.46 34.73 1.51
CA PRO A 229 18.64 34.10 0.94
C PRO A 229 19.80 34.33 1.89
N GLY A 230 20.39 33.24 2.38
CA GLY A 230 21.58 33.30 3.21
C GLY A 230 22.67 34.07 2.47
N ILE A 231 23.21 35.09 3.13
CA ILE A 231 24.37 35.85 2.67
C ILE A 231 25.43 34.83 2.24
N LEU A 232 25.81 34.83 0.96
CA LEU A 232 26.89 33.99 0.45
C LEU A 232 28.21 34.57 1.00
N TRP A 233 28.83 33.89 1.97
CA TRP A 233 30.19 34.21 2.44
C TRP A 233 31.27 33.77 1.43
N LEU A 234 30.92 33.65 0.16
CA LEU A 234 31.84 33.37 -0.94
C LEU A 234 32.07 34.68 -1.68
N ARG A 235 33.19 35.34 -1.38
CA ARG A 235 33.73 36.39 -2.24
C ARG A 235 34.14 35.73 -3.56
N THR A 236 33.38 35.99 -4.62
CA THR A 236 33.87 35.77 -5.98
C THR A 236 35.04 36.75 -6.22
N PRO A 237 36.20 36.31 -6.72
CA PRO A 237 37.24 37.24 -7.13
C PRO A 237 36.71 38.04 -8.32
N ALA A 238 36.61 39.35 -8.15
CA ALA A 238 36.32 40.27 -9.23
C ALA A 238 37.52 40.28 -10.19
N CYS A 239 37.30 39.90 -11.44
CA CYS A 239 38.24 40.18 -12.53
C CYS A 239 38.23 41.70 -12.78
N ASN A 240 39.09 42.41 -12.07
CA ASN A 240 39.47 43.75 -12.48
C ASN A 240 40.41 43.64 -13.68
N ASN A 241 39.93 44.11 -14.82
CA ASN A 241 40.77 44.63 -15.88
C ASN A 241 41.77 45.63 -15.29
N LEU A 242 43.03 45.54 -15.70
CA LEU A 242 43.93 46.68 -15.77
C LEU A 242 44.75 46.62 -17.07
N PRO A 243 45.14 47.80 -17.60
CA PRO A 243 45.36 48.08 -19.01
C PRO A 243 46.82 47.97 -19.45
N ASP A 244 47.00 47.97 -20.79
CA ASP A 244 48.20 48.20 -21.62
C ASP A 244 49.59 47.76 -21.12
#